data_AF-A0A6A6AY00-F1
#
_entry.id   AF-A0A6A6AY00-F1
#
_cell.length_a   1.000
_cell.length_b   1.000
_cell.length_c   1.000
_cell.angle_alpha   90.00
_cell.angle_beta   90.00
_cell.angle_gamma   90.00
#
_symmetry.space_group_name_H-M   'P 1'
#
loop_
_entity.id
_entity.type
_entity.pdbx_description
1 polymer ?
#
loop_
_entity_poly.entity_id
_entity_poly.type
_entity_poly.pdbx_seq_one_letter_code
_entity_poly.pdbx_strand_id
1 'polypeptide(L)'
;DAGLPEAAWNSEVHSRVLRFALDPYRRTTGVWYRDITTARIRDPELLPRFEGGGIGQSKMVDYALILEDCNDEDYALYEGSCSDGTPGKRRRFGDRVAETLRRKGGASINQTRMDHVRYTPFAVSIETKRAAGEDEAHVQLAVWVWAQFARLRQLAPAAKSWPVLPLVVVQGHE
;
A
#
# COMPACT_ATOMS: atom_id res chain seq x y z
N ASP A 1 15.64 -22.65 -20.43
CA ASP A 1 14.77 -21.55 -19.99
C ASP A 1 15.48 -20.21 -20.01
N ALA A 2 15.23 -19.39 -21.04
CA ALA A 2 15.55 -17.97 -20.95
C ALA A 2 14.44 -17.32 -20.11
N GLY A 3 14.62 -17.37 -18.79
CA GLY A 3 13.61 -16.96 -17.81
C GLY A 3 13.15 -15.51 -18.05
N LEU A 4 11.85 -15.34 -18.29
CA LEU A 4 11.19 -14.04 -18.40
C LEU A 4 11.66 -13.11 -17.28
N PRO A 5 11.92 -11.80 -17.52
CA PRO A 5 12.32 -10.85 -16.48
C PRO A 5 11.37 -10.86 -15.26
N GLU A 6 11.87 -10.52 -14.07
CA GLU A 6 11.09 -10.51 -12.82
C GLU A 6 9.79 -9.69 -12.97
N ALA A 7 9.88 -8.54 -13.63
CA ALA A 7 8.71 -7.72 -13.97
C ALA A 7 7.64 -8.45 -14.81
N ALA A 8 8.06 -9.31 -15.75
CA ALA A 8 7.13 -10.11 -16.54
C ALA A 8 6.46 -11.19 -15.68
N TRP A 9 7.23 -11.84 -14.79
CA TRP A 9 6.69 -12.82 -13.84
C TRP A 9 5.70 -12.19 -12.84
N ASN A 10 6.02 -11.00 -12.34
CA ASN A 10 5.14 -10.21 -11.48
C ASN A 10 3.79 -9.96 -12.17
N SER A 11 3.84 -9.44 -13.40
CA SER A 11 2.62 -9.14 -14.17
C SER A 11 1.81 -10.38 -14.58
N GLU A 12 2.48 -11.43 -15.07
CA GLU A 12 1.79 -12.57 -15.69
C GLU A 12 1.35 -13.65 -14.70
N VAL A 13 2.04 -13.77 -13.56
CA VAL A 13 1.76 -14.80 -12.56
C VAL A 13 1.23 -14.18 -11.27
N HIS A 14 2.04 -13.39 -10.57
CA HIS A 14 1.71 -12.91 -9.23
C HIS A 14 0.49 -12.00 -9.20
N SER A 15 0.38 -11.06 -10.14
CA SER A 15 -0.80 -10.21 -10.28
C SER A 15 -2.08 -11.02 -10.54
N ARG A 16 -2.02 -12.08 -11.36
CA ARG A 16 -3.18 -12.93 -11.64
C ARG A 16 -3.61 -13.76 -10.43
N VAL A 17 -2.65 -14.31 -9.70
CA VAL A 17 -2.91 -15.06 -8.45
C VAL A 17 -3.53 -14.14 -7.40
N LEU A 18 -2.96 -12.95 -7.17
CA LEU A 18 -3.52 -11.96 -6.25
C LEU A 18 -4.93 -11.54 -6.65
N ARG A 19 -5.18 -11.30 -7.94
CA ARG A 19 -6.51 -11.00 -8.45
C ARG A 19 -7.50 -12.11 -8.11
N PHE A 20 -7.18 -13.35 -8.46
CA PHE A 20 -8.07 -14.48 -8.23
C PHE A 20 -8.34 -14.71 -6.74
N ALA A 21 -7.30 -14.62 -5.90
CA ALA A 21 -7.43 -14.80 -4.46
C ALA A 21 -8.27 -13.71 -3.78
N LEU A 22 -8.21 -12.47 -4.27
CA LEU A 22 -8.83 -11.31 -3.62
C LEU A 22 -10.20 -10.93 -4.21
N ASP A 23 -10.56 -11.42 -5.40
CA ASP A 23 -11.83 -11.10 -6.06
C ASP A 23 -13.06 -11.34 -5.17
N PRO A 24 -13.14 -12.47 -4.42
CA PRO A 24 -14.27 -12.72 -3.50
C PRO A 24 -14.35 -11.73 -2.33
N TYR A 25 -13.22 -11.14 -1.93
CA TYR A 25 -13.10 -10.25 -0.77
C TYR A 25 -13.27 -8.79 -1.14
N ARG A 26 -12.99 -8.42 -2.39
CA ARG A 26 -13.01 -7.04 -2.85
C ARG A 26 -14.31 -6.32 -2.54
N ARG A 27 -15.45 -6.97 -2.80
CA ARG A 27 -16.79 -6.40 -2.57
C ARG A 27 -17.35 -6.64 -1.17
N THR A 28 -16.77 -7.55 -0.39
CA THR A 28 -17.32 -7.93 0.91
C THR A 28 -16.55 -7.27 2.06
N THR A 29 -15.24 -7.15 1.94
CA THR A 29 -14.35 -6.59 2.97
C THR A 29 -13.58 -5.36 2.50
N GLY A 30 -13.64 -5.01 1.21
CA GLY A 30 -12.91 -3.86 0.66
C GLY A 30 -11.41 -4.10 0.57
N VAL A 31 -10.95 -5.35 0.67
CA VAL A 31 -9.54 -5.70 0.54
C VAL A 31 -9.19 -5.95 -0.92
N TRP A 32 -8.13 -5.29 -1.41
CA TRP A 32 -7.62 -5.48 -2.77
C TRP A 32 -6.10 -5.44 -2.82
N TYR A 33 -5.50 -5.61 -4.00
CA TYR A 33 -4.05 -5.47 -4.21
C TYR A 33 -3.71 -4.34 -5.20
N ARG A 34 -2.52 -3.78 -5.06
CA ARG A 34 -1.93 -2.83 -6.03
C ARG A 34 -0.49 -3.21 -6.33
N ASP A 35 -0.13 -3.11 -7.60
CA ASP A 35 1.25 -3.05 -8.04
C ASP A 35 1.86 -1.72 -7.59
N ILE A 36 2.98 -1.81 -6.88
CA ILE A 36 3.75 -0.69 -6.37
C ILE A 36 5.25 -0.82 -6.67
N THR A 37 5.63 -1.62 -7.67
CA THR A 37 7.01 -1.83 -8.14
C THR A 37 7.73 -0.50 -8.48
N THR A 38 6.98 0.51 -8.92
CA THR A 38 7.51 1.84 -9.24
C THR A 38 7.37 2.85 -8.10
N ALA A 39 6.77 2.46 -6.97
CA ALA A 39 6.65 3.33 -5.81
C ALA A 39 8.03 3.54 -5.17
N ARG A 40 8.22 4.74 -4.60
CA ARG A 40 9.48 5.13 -3.95
C ARG A 40 9.19 5.87 -2.66
N ILE A 41 10.07 5.71 -1.68
CA ILE A 41 10.11 6.55 -0.48
C ILE A 41 10.91 7.79 -0.86
N ARG A 42 10.22 8.91 -1.10
CA ARG A 42 10.87 10.17 -1.53
C ARG A 42 11.24 11.08 -0.39
N ASP A 43 10.68 10.85 0.79
CA ASP A 43 10.91 11.67 1.97
C ASP A 43 12.03 11.04 2.81
N PRO A 44 13.23 11.65 2.88
CA PRO A 44 14.36 11.07 3.61
C PRO A 44 14.10 10.93 5.11
N GLU A 45 13.15 11.69 5.68
CA GLU A 45 12.79 11.58 7.10
C GLU A 45 12.06 10.27 7.43
N LEU A 46 11.53 9.59 6.41
CA LEU A 46 10.86 8.30 6.57
C LEU A 46 11.84 7.12 6.50
N LEU A 47 13.07 7.34 6.04
CA LEU A 47 14.05 6.27 5.87
C LEU A 47 14.70 5.92 7.22
N PRO A 48 15.04 4.63 7.45
CA PRO A 48 15.82 4.26 8.62
C PRO A 48 17.19 4.94 8.59
N ARG A 49 17.66 5.34 9.76
CA ARG A 49 19.02 5.84 9.97
C ARG A 49 19.85 4.70 10.55
N PHE A 50 20.96 4.39 9.90
CA PHE A 50 21.87 3.35 10.37
C PHE A 50 22.96 3.94 11.28
N GLU A 51 23.52 3.10 12.15
CA GLU A 51 24.69 3.45 12.94
C GLU A 51 25.83 3.87 12.00
N GLY A 52 26.41 5.06 12.22
CA GLY A 52 27.37 5.68 11.30
C GLY A 52 26.80 6.80 10.42
N GLY A 53 25.51 7.15 10.57
CA GLY A 53 24.92 8.34 9.94
C GLY A 53 24.45 8.15 8.49
N GLY A 54 24.54 6.92 7.96
CA GLY A 54 23.99 6.59 6.65
C GLY A 54 22.45 6.58 6.66
N ILE A 55 21.85 7.20 5.65
CA ILE A 55 20.41 7.09 5.38
C ILE A 55 20.18 5.83 4.55
N GLY A 56 19.24 4.98 4.95
CA GLY A 56 18.93 3.78 4.17
C GLY A 56 18.44 4.13 2.76
N GLN A 57 18.84 3.34 1.77
CA GLN A 57 18.39 3.57 0.40
C GLN A 57 16.89 3.29 0.30
N SER A 58 16.17 4.09 -0.49
CA SER A 58 14.78 3.78 -0.84
C SER A 58 14.72 2.41 -1.50
N LYS A 59 14.17 1.43 -0.79
CA LYS A 59 13.80 0.13 -1.37
C LYS A 59 12.37 0.18 -1.88
N MET A 60 12.12 -0.56 -2.94
CA MET A 60 10.76 -0.82 -3.42
C MET A 60 10.28 -2.12 -2.84
N VAL A 61 8.97 -2.31 -2.91
CA VAL A 61 8.37 -3.63 -2.83
C VAL A 61 7.41 -3.82 -4.01
N ASP A 62 7.09 -5.06 -4.37
CA ASP A 62 6.31 -5.35 -5.58
C ASP A 62 4.82 -5.02 -5.45
N TYR A 63 4.18 -5.48 -4.38
CA TYR A 63 2.74 -5.32 -4.17
C TYR A 63 2.40 -4.85 -2.77
N ALA A 64 1.22 -4.26 -2.64
CA ALA A 64 0.57 -4.06 -1.36
C ALA A 64 -0.88 -4.55 -1.40
N LEU A 65 -1.31 -5.21 -0.33
CA LEU A 65 -2.74 -5.28 -0.03
C LEU A 65 -3.19 -3.93 0.50
N ILE A 66 -4.31 -3.46 -0.02
CA ILE A 66 -4.88 -2.16 0.26
C ILE A 66 -6.26 -2.29 0.88
N LEU A 67 -6.64 -1.27 1.64
CA LEU A 67 -7.98 -1.10 2.19
C LEU A 67 -8.75 -0.06 1.37
N GLU A 68 -9.88 -0.49 0.81
CA GLU A 68 -10.88 0.32 0.13
C GLU A 68 -12.25 0.14 0.83
N ASP A 69 -13.25 0.94 0.45
CA ASP A 69 -14.61 0.66 0.91
C ASP A 69 -15.17 -0.53 0.11
N CYS A 70 -15.82 -1.48 0.79
CA CYS A 70 -16.37 -2.70 0.18
C CYS A 70 -17.43 -2.45 -0.91
N ASN A 71 -17.96 -1.24 -1.02
CA ASN A 71 -19.10 -0.89 -1.87
C ASN A 71 -18.72 0.03 -3.04
N ASP A 72 -17.46 0.01 -3.48
CA ASP A 72 -16.96 0.95 -4.48
C ASP A 72 -17.62 0.85 -5.89
N GLU A 73 -18.40 -0.21 -6.15
CA GLU A 73 -19.18 -0.37 -7.38
C GLU A 73 -20.66 0.09 -7.25
N ASP A 74 -21.17 0.30 -6.03
CA ASP A 74 -22.56 0.76 -5.77
C ASP A 74 -22.69 2.29 -5.63
N TYR A 75 -21.63 3.06 -5.88
CA TYR A 75 -21.65 4.54 -5.80
C TYR A 75 -22.60 5.23 -6.78
N ALA A 76 -23.14 4.50 -7.76
CA ALA A 76 -24.18 5.02 -8.65
C ALA A 76 -25.61 4.87 -8.09
N LEU A 77 -25.82 4.12 -7.01
CA LEU A 77 -27.16 3.71 -6.57
C LEU A 77 -27.53 4.11 -5.12
N TYR A 78 -26.57 4.51 -4.27
CA TYR A 78 -26.89 4.97 -2.91
C TYR A 78 -27.07 6.50 -2.85
N GLU A 79 -28.31 6.97 -3.00
CA GLU A 79 -28.72 8.34 -2.68
C GLU A 79 -28.86 8.50 -1.16
N GLY A 80 -27.78 8.76 -0.45
CA GLY A 80 -27.86 9.24 0.94
C GLY A 80 -28.11 10.74 0.97
N SER A 81 -29.15 11.20 1.67
CA SER A 81 -29.48 12.64 1.78
C SER A 81 -28.41 13.40 2.55
N CYS A 82 -27.87 14.49 1.98
CA CYS A 82 -27.25 15.56 2.75
C CYS A 82 -28.31 16.23 3.65
N SER A 83 -27.89 16.94 4.70
CA SER A 83 -28.81 17.66 5.61
C SER A 83 -29.60 18.79 4.95
N ASP A 84 -29.26 19.16 3.72
CA ASP A 84 -29.93 20.16 2.88
C ASP A 84 -30.90 19.54 1.84
N GLY A 85 -31.11 18.22 1.88
CA GLY A 85 -32.00 17.51 0.96
C GLY A 85 -31.40 17.20 -0.42
N THR A 86 -30.12 17.52 -0.66
CA THR A 86 -29.43 17.15 -1.91
C THR A 86 -28.97 15.69 -1.85
N PRO A 87 -29.06 14.89 -2.94
CA PRO A 87 -28.46 13.56 -2.99
C PRO A 87 -26.95 13.65 -2.75
N GLY A 88 -26.51 13.22 -1.58
CA GLY A 88 -25.11 13.12 -1.20
C GLY A 88 -24.51 11.84 -1.77
N LYS A 89 -23.66 11.97 -2.78
CA LYS A 89 -22.80 10.85 -3.18
C LYS A 89 -21.88 10.51 -2.01
N ARG A 90 -21.97 9.28 -1.47
CA ARG A 90 -20.95 8.80 -0.52
C ARG A 90 -19.59 8.92 -1.22
N ARG A 91 -18.66 9.64 -0.61
CA ARG A 91 -17.31 9.83 -1.15
C ARG A 91 -16.53 8.52 -1.03
N ARG A 92 -15.71 8.19 -2.04
CA ARG A 92 -14.82 7.03 -1.98
C ARG A 92 -13.92 7.10 -0.74
N PHE A 93 -13.51 5.95 -0.21
CA PHE A 93 -12.56 5.91 0.92
C PHE A 93 -11.35 6.83 0.67
N GLY A 94 -10.73 6.69 -0.52
CA GLY A 94 -9.59 7.50 -0.94
C GLY A 94 -9.89 9.01 -0.99
N ASP A 95 -11.09 9.43 -1.37
CA ASP A 95 -11.48 10.85 -1.40
C ASP A 95 -11.56 11.44 0.00
N ARG A 96 -12.10 10.67 0.95
CA ARG A 96 -12.19 11.07 2.37
C ARG A 96 -10.80 11.18 3.00
N VAL A 97 -9.90 10.25 2.67
CA VAL A 97 -8.50 10.29 3.07
C VAL A 97 -7.81 11.51 2.46
N ALA A 98 -7.99 11.76 1.16
CA ALA A 98 -7.39 12.90 0.46
C ALA A 98 -7.83 14.24 1.07
N GLU A 99 -9.13 14.40 1.33
CA GLU A 99 -9.67 15.60 1.96
C GLU A 99 -9.11 15.81 3.36
N THR A 100 -9.05 14.76 4.17
CA THR A 100 -8.50 14.80 5.53
C THR A 100 -7.01 15.18 5.51
N LEU A 101 -6.24 14.60 4.60
CA LEU A 101 -4.83 14.93 4.43
C LEU A 101 -4.63 16.38 3.99
N ARG A 102 -5.39 16.86 3.00
CA ARG A 102 -5.34 18.26 2.55
C ARG A 102 -5.60 19.24 3.69
N ARG A 103 -6.63 18.99 4.51
CA ARG A 103 -6.93 19.81 5.70
C ARG A 103 -5.79 19.83 6.72
N LYS A 104 -5.00 18.76 6.80
CA LYS A 104 -3.83 18.63 7.68
C LYS A 104 -2.50 18.97 7.00
N GLY A 105 -2.49 19.51 5.77
CA GLY A 105 -1.28 19.79 5.00
C GLY A 105 -0.49 18.54 4.55
N GLY A 106 -1.10 17.35 4.59
CA GLY A 106 -0.50 16.09 4.18
C GLY A 106 -0.69 15.76 2.70
N ALA A 107 0.29 15.07 2.11
CA ALA A 107 0.26 14.69 0.69
C ALA A 107 -0.09 13.21 0.43
N SER A 108 0.11 12.32 1.42
CA SER A 108 -0.14 10.89 1.28
C SER A 108 -0.46 10.23 2.63
N ILE A 109 -1.28 9.17 2.64
CA ILE A 109 -1.47 8.30 3.80
C ILE A 109 -0.33 7.29 3.94
N ASN A 110 0.34 6.97 2.83
CA ASN A 110 1.45 6.03 2.75
C ASN A 110 2.80 6.77 2.75
N GLN A 111 3.88 6.01 2.90
CA GLN A 111 5.28 6.42 2.81
C GLN A 111 5.74 6.79 1.38
N THR A 112 4.85 6.66 0.41
CA THR A 112 5.06 7.06 -0.99
C THR A 112 3.98 8.05 -1.42
N ARG A 113 4.30 8.93 -2.37
CA ARG A 113 3.37 9.91 -2.96
C ARG A 113 2.82 9.48 -4.32
N MET A 114 3.01 8.23 -4.71
CA MET A 114 2.58 7.73 -6.01
C MET A 114 1.05 7.82 -6.16
N ASP A 115 0.58 8.41 -7.26
CA ASP A 115 -0.78 8.95 -7.37
C ASP A 115 -1.89 7.92 -7.20
N HIS A 116 -1.72 6.71 -7.71
CA HIS A 116 -2.74 5.66 -7.67
C HIS A 116 -2.88 4.98 -6.30
N VAL A 117 -1.98 5.27 -5.35
CA VAL A 117 -1.97 4.65 -4.01
C VAL A 117 -1.80 5.65 -2.87
N ARG A 118 -1.46 6.91 -3.12
CA ARG A 118 -1.16 7.89 -2.04
C ARG A 118 -2.34 8.17 -1.09
N TYR A 119 -3.56 7.78 -1.44
CA TYR A 119 -4.74 7.93 -0.58
C TYR A 119 -5.39 6.60 -0.17
N THR A 120 -4.76 5.49 -0.52
CA THR A 120 -5.28 4.14 -0.27
C THR A 120 -4.32 3.40 0.67
N PRO A 121 -4.69 3.17 1.94
CA PRO A 121 -3.79 2.63 2.96
C PRO A 121 -3.23 1.27 2.56
N PHE A 122 -1.93 1.08 2.74
CA PHE A 122 -1.31 -0.24 2.69
C PHE A 122 -1.59 -0.99 4.01
N ALA A 123 -2.10 -2.22 3.90
CA ALA A 123 -2.32 -3.12 5.03
C ALA A 123 -1.24 -4.20 5.12
N VAL A 124 -0.80 -4.74 3.98
CA VAL A 124 0.20 -5.80 3.88
C VAL A 124 1.14 -5.46 2.73
N SER A 125 2.45 -5.52 2.96
CA SER A 125 3.44 -5.36 1.89
C SER A 125 3.93 -6.74 1.45
N ILE A 126 4.04 -6.94 0.14
CA ILE A 126 4.41 -8.21 -0.47
C ILE A 126 5.63 -7.98 -1.34
N GLU A 127 6.67 -8.75 -1.10
CA GLU A 127 7.87 -8.80 -1.93
C GLU A 127 7.97 -10.16 -2.59
N THR A 128 8.32 -10.19 -3.87
CA THR A 128 8.51 -11.41 -4.63
C THR A 128 9.99 -11.54 -4.99
N LYS A 129 10.52 -12.76 -4.90
CA LYS A 129 11.90 -13.04 -5.32
C LYS A 129 11.97 -14.35 -6.07
N ARG A 130 12.90 -14.40 -7.02
CA ARG A 130 13.41 -15.66 -7.58
C ARG A 130 14.20 -16.43 -6.54
N ALA A 131 14.61 -17.65 -6.87
CA ALA A 131 15.50 -18.47 -6.05
C ALA A 131 16.67 -17.67 -5.45
N ALA A 132 17.00 -17.93 -4.18
CA ALA A 132 18.09 -17.34 -3.41
C ALA A 132 18.01 -15.81 -3.13
N GLY A 133 16.82 -15.20 -3.14
CA GLY A 133 16.62 -13.76 -2.90
C GLY A 133 16.01 -13.36 -1.54
N GLU A 134 15.75 -14.33 -0.65
CA GLU A 134 14.98 -14.12 0.59
C GLU A 134 15.57 -13.05 1.52
N ASP A 135 16.89 -13.07 1.74
CA ASP A 135 17.56 -12.07 2.59
C ASP A 135 17.40 -10.65 2.04
N GLU A 136 17.46 -10.50 0.71
CA GLU A 136 17.24 -9.20 0.08
C GLU A 136 15.78 -8.77 0.26
N ALA A 137 14.81 -9.68 0.08
CA ALA A 137 13.40 -9.39 0.32
C ALA A 137 13.13 -8.92 1.75
N HIS A 138 13.74 -9.58 2.74
CA HIS A 138 13.63 -9.16 4.13
C HIS A 138 14.15 -7.75 4.37
N VAL A 139 15.31 -7.41 3.80
CA VAL A 139 15.86 -6.04 3.89
C VAL A 139 14.94 -5.02 3.21
N GLN A 140 14.42 -5.35 2.02
CA GLN A 140 13.54 -4.46 1.27
C GLN A 140 12.22 -4.20 2.02
N LEU A 141 11.58 -5.25 2.52
CA LEU A 141 10.37 -5.17 3.34
C LEU A 141 10.63 -4.42 4.66
N ALA A 142 11.77 -4.65 5.32
CA ALA A 142 12.13 -3.98 6.57
C ALA A 142 12.25 -2.46 6.38
N VAL A 143 12.94 -2.01 5.33
CA VAL A 143 13.06 -0.59 4.99
C VAL A 143 11.68 0.00 4.65
N TRP A 144 10.87 -0.73 3.87
CA TRP A 144 9.55 -0.28 3.45
C TRP A 144 8.57 -0.13 4.61
N VAL A 145 8.48 -1.12 5.50
CA VAL A 145 7.60 -1.10 6.66
C VAL A 145 8.07 -0.09 7.71
N TRP A 146 9.38 0.12 7.85
CA TRP A 146 9.91 1.19 8.70
C TRP A 146 9.38 2.55 8.27
N ALA A 147 9.48 2.85 6.96
CA ALA A 147 8.96 4.09 6.40
C ALA A 147 7.44 4.21 6.53
N GLN A 148 6.71 3.09 6.41
CA GLN A 148 5.28 3.05 6.67
C GLN A 148 4.97 3.44 8.13
N PHE A 149 5.66 2.87 9.11
CA PHE A 149 5.49 3.23 10.52
C PHE A 149 5.90 4.68 10.81
N ALA A 150 7.00 5.17 10.23
CA ALA A 150 7.39 6.57 10.35
C ALA A 150 6.29 7.50 9.83
N ARG A 151 5.65 7.13 8.70
CA ARG A 151 4.53 7.89 8.17
C ARG A 151 3.31 7.84 9.08
N LEU A 152 2.95 6.66 9.60
CA LEU A 152 1.85 6.50 10.54
C LEU A 152 2.07 7.35 11.81
N ARG A 153 3.30 7.42 12.33
CA ARG A 153 3.69 8.30 13.44
C ARG A 153 3.48 9.78 13.14
N GLN A 154 3.84 10.23 11.93
CA GLN A 154 3.58 11.61 11.51
C GLN A 154 2.07 11.92 11.41
N LEU A 155 1.27 10.95 10.95
CA LEU A 155 -0.18 11.13 10.77
C LEU A 155 -0.97 11.07 12.08
N ALA A 156 -0.48 10.29 13.05
CA ALA A 156 -1.13 10.05 14.33
C ALA A 156 -0.11 10.12 15.50
N PRO A 157 0.49 11.30 15.78
CA PRO A 157 1.52 11.45 16.81
C PRO A 157 1.03 11.13 18.22
N ALA A 158 -0.29 11.21 18.45
CA ALA A 158 -0.94 10.88 19.73
C ALA A 158 -1.40 9.42 19.85
N ALA A 159 -1.09 8.55 18.87
CA ALA A 159 -1.48 7.14 18.92
C ALA A 159 -0.77 6.42 20.08
N LYS A 160 -1.55 5.74 20.92
CA LYS A 160 -1.04 5.00 22.10
C LYS A 160 -0.49 3.62 21.73
N SER A 161 -0.93 3.07 20.61
CA SER A 161 -0.55 1.75 20.12
C SER A 161 -0.53 1.76 18.60
N TRP A 162 0.30 0.89 18.02
CA TRP A 162 0.44 0.73 16.58
C TRP A 162 -0.07 -0.63 16.13
N PRO A 163 -0.69 -0.73 14.94
CA PRO A 163 -1.12 -2.01 14.41
C PRO A 163 0.09 -2.88 14.09
N VAL A 164 -0.09 -4.20 14.16
CA VAL A 164 0.83 -5.14 13.52
C VAL A 164 0.61 -5.04 12.01
N LEU A 165 1.70 -4.84 11.26
CA LEU A 165 1.69 -4.83 9.81
C LEU A 165 2.29 -6.15 9.32
N PRO A 166 1.48 -7.14 8.93
CA PRO A 166 2.01 -8.37 8.39
C PRO A 166 2.71 -8.10 7.05
N LEU A 167 3.71 -8.92 6.76
CA LEU A 167 4.53 -8.85 5.56
C LEU A 167 4.52 -10.23 4.90
N VAL A 168 4.59 -10.26 3.57
CA VAL A 168 4.62 -11.51 2.80
C VAL A 168 5.85 -11.51 1.91
N VAL A 169 6.62 -12.59 1.97
CA VAL A 169 7.66 -12.90 1.00
C VAL A 169 7.15 -14.05 0.13
N VAL A 170 7.17 -13.87 -1.19
CA VAL A 170 6.89 -14.93 -2.16
C VAL A 170 8.21 -15.36 -2.78
N GLN A 171 8.61 -16.59 -2.50
CA GLN A 171 9.89 -17.15 -2.92
C GLN A 171 9.67 -18.20 -4.02
N GLY A 172 10.29 -17.98 -5.18
CA GLY A 172 10.31 -18.97 -6.27
C GLY A 172 11.18 -20.19 -5.93
N HIS A 173 10.81 -21.35 -6.48
CA HIS A 173 11.61 -22.58 -6.48
C HIS A 173 12.65 -22.56 -7.62
N GLU A 174 13.75 -23.30 -7.46
CA GLU A 174 14.82 -23.46 -8.47
C GLU A 174 14.39 -24.17 -9.76
#